data_AF-A0A952BK01-F1
#
_entry.id   AF-A0A952BK01-F1
#
_cell.length_a   1.000
_cell.length_b   1.000
_cell.length_c   1.000
_cell.angle_alpha   90.00
_cell.angle_beta   90.00
_cell.angle_gamma   90.00
#
_symmetry.space_group_name_H-M   'P 1'
#
loop_
_entity.id
_entity.type
_entity.pdbx_description
1 polymer ?
#
loop_
_entity_poly.entity_id
_entity_poly.type
_entity_poly.pdbx_seq_one_letter_code
_entity_poly.pdbx_strand_id
1 'polypeptide(L)' 'MKTLQVRLPDHIHEKLKDLAKEEGISINNFIVLSISNEVVRQETRDFFKKAASSFDPQIFAEALTAIPDAPVPISDKI' A
#
# COMPACT_ATOMS: atom_id res chain seq x y z
N MET A 1 -18.17 8.10 15.48
CA MET A 1 -17.97 6.95 14.57
C MET A 1 -19.33 6.38 14.21
N LYS A 2 -19.53 5.88 12.98
CA LYS A 2 -20.76 5.16 12.61
C LYS A 2 -20.56 3.66 12.84
N THR A 3 -21.59 2.98 13.34
CA THR A 3 -21.55 1.53 13.56
C THR A 3 -21.83 0.79 12.25
N LEU A 4 -20.96 -0.17 11.90
CA LEU A 4 -21.15 -1.09 10.79
C LEU A 4 -21.49 -2.47 11.35
N GLN A 5 -22.59 -3.07 10.88
CA GLN A 5 -22.93 -4.46 11.21
C GLN A 5 -22.81 -5.31 9.95
N VAL A 6 -22.00 -6.37 10.03
CA VAL A 6 -21.77 -7.32 8.93
C VAL A 6 -21.96 -8.74 9.41
N ARG A 7 -22.42 -9.62 8.52
CA ARG A 7 -22.47 -11.07 8.76
C ARG A 7 -21.32 -11.72 8.03
N LEU A 8 -20.53 -12.49 8.76
CA LEU A 8 -19.39 -13.22 8.22
C LEU A 8 -19.65 -14.73 8.35
N PRO A 9 -19.18 -15.55 7.40
CA PRO A 9 -19.14 -16.99 7.60
C PRO A 9 -18.30 -17.37 8.83
N ASP A 10 -18.68 -18.43 9.55
CA ASP A 10 -18.03 -18.82 10.81
C ASP A 10 -16.52 -19.00 10.68
N HIS A 11 -16.06 -19.63 9.59
CA HIS A 11 -14.63 -19.83 9.34
C HIS A 11 -13.84 -18.51 9.17
N ILE A 12 -14.48 -17.46 8.64
CA ILE A 12 -13.87 -16.13 8.52
C ILE A 12 -13.82 -15.45 9.88
N HIS A 13 -14.89 -15.57 10.67
CA HIS A 13 -14.92 -15.03 12.03
C HIS A 13 -13.81 -15.63 12.91
N GLU A 14 -13.64 -16.96 12.89
CA GLU A 14 -12.56 -17.62 13.64
C GLU A 14 -11.18 -17.21 13.14
N LYS A 15 -10.98 -17.08 11.82
CA LYS A 15 -9.70 -16.60 11.29
C LYS A 15 -9.38 -15.18 11.72
N LEU A 16 -10.37 -14.28 11.73
CA LEU A 16 -10.20 -12.90 12.21
C LEU A 16 -9.84 -12.85 13.70
N LYS A 17 -10.44 -13.74 14.50
CA LYS A 17 -10.14 -13.86 15.93
C LYS A 17 -8.70 -14.28 16.18
N ASP A 18 -8.20 -15.26 15.41
CA ASP A 18 -6.81 -15.71 15.52
C ASP A 18 -5.83 -14.59 15.14
N LEU A 19 -6.08 -13.90 14.02
CA LEU A 19 -5.25 -12.79 13.56
C LEU A 19 -5.26 -11.61 14.54
N ALA A 20 -6.43 -11.24 15.06
CA ALA A 20 -6.54 -10.17 16.05
C ALA A 20 -5.79 -10.52 17.35
N LYS A 21 -5.81 -11.79 17.75
CA LYS A 21 -5.06 -12.29 18.91
C LYS A 21 -3.54 -12.23 18.68
N GLU A 22 -3.07 -12.59 17.50
CA GLU A 22 -1.65 -12.49 17.11
C GLU A 22 -1.15 -11.04 17.18
N GLU A 23 -1.97 -10.09 16.71
CA GLU A 23 -1.69 -8.65 16.73
C GLU A 23 -1.95 -8.00 18.12
N GLY A 24 -2.50 -8.74 19.09
CA GLY A 24 -2.79 -8.23 20.43
C GLY A 24 -3.91 -7.17 20.49
N ILE A 25 -4.84 -7.17 19.53
CA ILE A 25 -5.94 -6.20 19.42
C ILE A 25 -7.32 -6.87 19.39
N SER A 26 -8.39 -6.09 19.57
CA SER A 26 -9.75 -6.61 19.44
C SER A 26 -10.09 -6.92 17.97
N ILE A 27 -11.03 -7.85 17.75
CA ILE A 27 -11.54 -8.16 16.39
C ILE A 27 -12.07 -6.91 15.70
N ASN A 28 -12.78 -6.04 16.42
CA ASN A 28 -13.30 -4.78 15.86
C ASN A 28 -12.17 -3.86 15.41
N ASN A 29 -11.12 -3.71 16.21
CA ASN A 29 -9.95 -2.89 15.85
C ASN A 29 -9.22 -3.50 14.65
N PHE A 30 -9.07 -4.82 14.62
CA PHE A 30 -8.47 -5.52 13.49
C PHE A 30 -9.23 -5.27 12.19
N ILE A 31 -10.57 -5.36 12.22
CA ILE A 31 -11.43 -5.08 11.07
C ILE A 31 -11.27 -3.62 10.61
N VAL A 32 -11.31 -2.66 11.54
CA VAL A 32 -11.15 -1.23 11.22
C VAL A 32 -9.79 -0.98 10.57
N LEU A 33 -8.70 -1.47 11.17
CA LEU A 33 -7.34 -1.32 10.62
C LEU A 33 -7.21 -1.98 9.24
N SER A 34 -7.75 -3.18 9.08
CA SER A 34 -7.71 -3.91 7.81
C SER A 34 -8.44 -3.14 6.70
N ILE A 35 -9.63 -2.62 6.99
CA ILE A 35 -10.40 -1.81 6.04
C ILE A 35 -9.67 -0.50 5.73
N SER A 36 -9.13 0.19 6.73
CA SER A 36 -8.34 1.41 6.51
C SER A 36 -7.13 1.15 5.61
N ASN A 37 -6.40 0.06 5.86
CA ASN A 37 -5.27 -0.34 5.03
C ASN A 37 -5.70 -0.67 3.60
N GLU A 38 -6.83 -1.34 3.41
CA GLU A 38 -7.32 -1.66 2.07
C GLU A 38 -7.78 -0.41 1.32
N VAL A 39 -8.42 0.55 1.98
CA VAL A 39 -8.77 1.85 1.37
C VAL A 39 -7.51 2.56 0.90
N VAL A 40 -6.51 2.70 1.77
CA VAL A 40 -5.23 3.35 1.41
C VAL A 40 -4.55 2.60 0.26
N ARG A 41 -4.58 1.26 0.26
CA ARG A 41 -4.03 0.44 -0.83
C ARG A 41 -4.72 0.74 -2.16
N GLN A 42 -6.04 0.82 -2.17
CA GLN A 42 -6.84 1.09 -3.37
C GLN A 42 -6.55 2.51 -3.90
N GLU A 43 -6.59 3.51 -3.02
CA GLU A 43 -6.30 4.91 -3.37
C GLU A 43 -4.88 5.08 -3.91
N THR A 44 -3.90 4.45 -3.27
CA THR A 44 -2.49 4.48 -3.71
C THR A 44 -2.33 3.83 -5.07
N ARG A 45 -2.98 2.68 -5.30
CA ARG A 45 -2.98 2.02 -6.62
C ARG A 45 -3.55 2.92 -7.70
N ASP A 46 -4.68 3.57 -7.42
CA ASP A 46 -5.34 4.46 -8.38
C ASP A 46 -4.51 5.71 -8.66
N PHE A 47 -3.84 6.25 -7.64
CA PHE A 47 -2.90 7.34 -7.81
C PHE A 47 -1.78 6.97 -8.79
N PHE A 48 -1.07 5.86 -8.56
CA PHE A 48 0.02 5.46 -9.46
C PHE A 48 -0.46 5.08 -10.85
N LYS A 49 -1.64 4.45 -10.97
CA LYS A 49 -2.25 4.15 -12.27
C LYS A 49 -2.49 5.43 -13.08
N LYS A 50 -2.95 6.51 -12.43
CA LYS A 50 -3.14 7.82 -13.07
C LYS A 50 -1.81 8.50 -13.36
N ALA A 51 -0.87 8.49 -12.42
CA ALA A 51 0.44 9.11 -12.61
C ALA A 51 1.21 8.48 -13.78
N ALA A 52 1.09 7.15 -13.94
CA ALA A 52 1.72 6.40 -15.00
C ALA A 52 0.91 6.38 -16.32
N SER A 53 -0.29 6.99 -16.39
CA SER A 53 -1.14 6.86 -17.57
C SER A 53 -0.54 7.47 -18.84
N SER A 54 0.32 8.48 -18.66
CA SER A 54 1.03 9.17 -19.73
C SER A 54 2.51 8.79 -19.79
N PHE A 55 2.90 7.69 -19.13
CA PHE A 55 4.28 7.23 -19.14
C PHE A 55 4.66 6.74 -20.54
N ASP A 56 5.76 7.27 -21.05
CA ASP A 56 6.38 6.85 -22.30
C ASP A 56 7.82 6.38 -22.00
N PRO A 57 8.14 5.09 -22.23
CA PRO A 57 9.44 4.53 -21.89
C PRO A 57 10.57 5.10 -22.76
N GLN A 58 10.30 5.55 -23.98
CA GLN A 58 11.28 6.20 -24.84
C GLN A 58 11.64 7.58 -24.31
N ILE A 59 10.64 8.42 -24.00
CA ILE A 59 10.86 9.75 -23.41
C ILE A 59 11.61 9.62 -22.07
N PHE A 60 11.24 8.62 -21.26
CA PHE A 60 11.93 8.36 -20.01
C PHE A 60 13.39 7.94 -20.22
N ALA A 61 13.68 7.04 -21.16
CA ALA A 61 15.03 6.62 -21.48
C ALA A 61 15.88 7.78 -22.02
N GLU A 62 15.31 8.63 -22.88
CA GLU A 62 15.96 9.84 -23.38
C GLU A 62 16.31 10.79 -22.22
N ALA A 63 15.39 11.04 -21.29
CA ALA A 63 15.66 11.88 -20.12
C ALA A 63 16.80 11.34 -19.25
N LEU A 64 16.91 10.01 -19.11
CA LEU A 64 18.01 9.38 -18.36
C LEU A 64 19.39 9.59 -19.01
N THR A 65 19.47 9.81 -20.34
CA THR A 65 20.76 10.12 -20.99
C THR A 65 21.37 11.45 -20.54
N ALA A 66 20.57 12.35 -19.97
CA ALA A 66 21.06 13.62 -19.42
C ALA A 66 21.81 13.44 -18.09
N ILE A 67 21.70 12.27 -17.45
CA ILE A 67 22.40 11.96 -16.21
C ILE A 67 23.85 11.55 -16.55
N PRO A 68 24.86 12.26 -16.03
CA PRO A 68 26.25 11.88 -16.26
C PRO A 68 26.57 10.51 -15.64
N ASP A 69 27.22 9.65 -16.43
CA ASP A 69 27.80 8.40 -15.93
C ASP A 69 29.12 8.71 -15.19
N ALA A 70 28.98 9.19 -13.95
CA ALA A 70 30.08 9.61 -13.10
C ALA A 70 30.02 8.91 -11.73
N PRO A 71 31.17 8.75 -11.05
CA PRO A 71 31.19 8.18 -9.70
C PRO A 71 30.31 8.96 -8.73
N VAL A 72 29.57 8.24 -7.88
CA VAL A 72 28.75 8.82 -6.82
C VAL A 72 29.64 9.71 -5.91
N PRO A 73 29.24 10.96 -5.63
CA PRO A 73 29.94 11.84 -4.69
C PRO A 73 30.16 11.17 -3.34
N ILE A 74 31.25 11.51 -2.66
CA ILE A 74 31.58 10.91 -1.35
C ILE A 74 30.48 11.17 -0.31
N SER A 75 29.78 12.30 -0.39
CA SER A 75 28.64 12.65 0.48
C SER A 75 27.45 11.72 0.35
N ASP A 76 27.30 11.06 -0.80
CA ASP A 76 26.12 10.27 -1.17
C ASP A 76 26.40 8.76 -1.04
N LYS A 77 27.58 8.38 -0.55
CA LYS A 77 27.93 6.99 -0.26
C LYS A 77 27.29 6.58 1.08
N ILE A 78 26.44 5.55 1.04
CA ILE A 78 25.75 4.94 2.20
C ILE A 78 26.71 4.03 2.96
#